data_AF-A0A356QVT0-F1
#
_entry.id   AF-A0A356QVT0-F1
#
_cell.length_a   1.000
_cell.length_b   1.000
_cell.length_c   1.000
_cell.angle_alpha   90.00
_cell.angle_beta   90.00
_cell.angle_gamma   90.00
#
_symmetry.space_group_name_H-M   'P 1'
#
loop_
_entity.id
_entity.type
_entity.pdbx_description
1 polymer ?
#
loop_
_entity_poly.entity_id
_entity_poly.type
_entity_poly.pdbx_seq_one_letter_code
_entity_poly.pdbx_strand_id
1 'polypeptide(L)' 'MKDKTLQSPPFQWSFLAPQYWGTWSLAAVIALGTLLPRPWILMLGRRIGRLFYRINQKRVAIARVNLEWCFPEYTA' A
#
# COMPACT_ATOMS: atom_id res chain seq x y z
N MET A 1 2.42 16.55 38.48
CA MET A 1 2.12 15.93 37.17
C MET A 1 0.83 16.56 36.67
N LYS A 2 0.86 17.32 35.58
CA LYS A 2 -0.37 17.79 34.90
C LYS A 2 -0.77 16.69 33.93
N ASP A 3 -1.90 16.04 34.17
CA ASP A 3 -2.51 15.13 33.21
C ASP A 3 -2.83 15.91 31.94
N LYS A 4 -1.97 15.80 30.93
CA LYS A 4 -2.27 16.22 29.58
C LYS A 4 -3.20 15.16 29.00
N THR A 5 -4.48 15.25 29.32
CA THR A 5 -5.51 14.58 28.53
C THR A 5 -5.36 15.11 27.10
N LEU A 6 -4.88 14.25 26.19
CA LEU A 6 -4.74 14.57 24.78
C LEU A 6 -6.14 14.67 24.18
N GLN A 7 -6.82 15.79 24.41
CA GLN A 7 -8.08 16.08 23.75
C GLN A 7 -7.78 16.34 22.27
N SER A 8 -8.16 15.40 21.42
CA SER A 8 -8.10 15.60 19.98
C SER A 8 -9.09 16.72 19.59
N PRO A 9 -8.70 17.64 18.70
CA PRO A 9 -9.60 18.70 18.25
C PRO A 9 -10.85 18.09 17.59
N PRO A 10 -12.04 18.68 17.79
CA PRO A 10 -13.26 18.18 17.19
C PRO A 10 -13.21 18.33 15.66
N PHE A 11 -13.93 17.46 14.96
CA PHE A 11 -14.08 17.56 13.51
C PHE A 11 -14.76 18.88 13.13
N GLN A 12 -14.18 19.60 12.19
CA GLN A 12 -14.73 20.85 11.67
C GLN A 12 -15.20 20.67 10.22
N TRP A 13 -16.35 21.25 9.87
CA TRP A 13 -16.87 21.22 8.50
C TRP A 13 -15.92 21.84 7.47
N SER A 14 -15.05 22.76 7.90
CA SER A 14 -13.97 23.33 7.10
C SER A 14 -12.99 22.27 6.58
N PHE A 15 -12.89 21.10 7.23
CA PHE A 15 -12.07 20.00 6.74
C PHE A 15 -12.60 19.37 5.45
N LEU A 16 -13.85 19.61 5.06
CA LEU A 16 -14.39 19.18 3.75
C LEU A 16 -14.11 20.20 2.63
N ALA A 17 -13.45 21.32 2.94
CA ALA A 17 -13.11 22.33 1.96
C ALA A 17 -12.17 21.77 0.86
N PRO A 18 -12.17 22.36 -0.36
CA PRO A 18 -11.37 21.89 -1.49
C PRO A 18 -9.87 21.71 -1.17
N GLN A 19 -9.34 22.50 -0.24
CA GLN A 19 -7.94 22.42 0.20
C GLN A 19 -7.56 21.05 0.81
N TYR A 20 -8.53 20.30 1.34
CA TYR A 20 -8.29 18.99 1.97
C TYR A 20 -8.75 17.81 1.11
N TRP A 21 -9.25 18.05 -0.10
CA TRP A 21 -9.76 16.97 -0.95
C TRP A 21 -8.70 15.93 -1.30
N GLY A 22 -7.41 16.30 -1.36
CA GLY A 22 -6.33 15.33 -1.51
C GLY A 22 -6.23 14.33 -0.35
N THR A 23 -6.49 14.79 0.88
CA THR A 23 -6.54 13.91 2.06
C THR A 23 -7.76 12.99 1.99
N TRP A 24 -8.93 13.53 1.63
CA TRP A 24 -10.15 12.74 1.50
C TRP A 24 -10.09 11.74 0.35
N SER A 25 -9.44 12.09 -0.77
CA SER A 25 -9.25 11.17 -1.87
C SER A 25 -8.35 10.00 -1.47
N LEU A 26 -7.25 10.26 -0.76
CA LEU A 26 -6.41 9.20 -0.21
C LEU A 26 -7.19 8.31 0.78
N ALA A 27 -7.94 8.92 1.70
CA ALA A 27 -8.78 8.19 2.64
C ALA A 27 -9.82 7.32 1.91
N ALA A 28 -10.47 7.85 0.87
CA ALA A 28 -11.42 7.12 0.05
C ALA A 28 -10.76 5.95 -0.71
N VAL A 29 -9.57 6.14 -1.28
CA VAL A 29 -8.81 5.06 -1.95
C VAL A 29 -8.49 3.94 -0.96
N ILE A 30 -8.04 4.28 0.25
CA ILE A 30 -7.77 3.29 1.31
C ILE A 30 -9.06 2.56 1.69
N ALA A 31 -10.15 3.29 1.93
CA ALA A 31 -11.45 2.72 2.27
C ALA A 31 -12.01 1.80 1.16
N LEU A 32 -11.86 2.19 -0.10
CA LEU A 32 -12.23 1.34 -1.23
C LEU A 32 -11.36 0.09 -1.30
N GLY A 33 -10.06 0.21 -0.97
CA GLY A 33 -9.15 -0.92 -0.87
C GLY A 33 -9.55 -1.93 0.20
N THR A 34 -10.07 -1.48 1.36
CA THR A 34 -10.51 -2.39 2.43
C THR A 34 -11.85 -3.05 2.14
N LEU A 35 -12.74 -2.36 1.41
CA LEU A 35 -14.04 -2.89 1.00
C LEU A 35 -13.95 -3.82 -0.22
N LEU A 36 -12.84 -3.81 -0.95
CA LEU A 36 -12.69 -4.57 -2.18
C LEU A 36 -12.68 -6.09 -1.89
N PRO A 37 -13.49 -6.90 -2.59
CA PRO A 37 -13.45 -8.34 -2.41
C PRO A 37 -12.08 -8.91 -2.77
N ARG A 38 -11.61 -9.89 -2.00
CA ARG A 38 -10.31 -10.57 -2.16
C ARG A 38 -9.91 -10.88 -3.62
N PRO A 39 -10.78 -11.40 -4.52
CA PRO A 39 -10.36 -11.69 -5.90
C PRO A 39 -9.89 -10.46 -6.66
N TRP A 40 -10.50 -9.29 -6.44
CA TRP A 40 -10.14 -8.04 -7.12
C TRP A 40 -8.78 -7.53 -6.67
N ILE A 41 -8.52 -7.53 -5.36
CA ILE A 41 -7.22 -7.15 -4.79
C ILE A 41 -6.11 -8.06 -5.35
N LEU A 42 -6.34 -9.37 -5.38
CA LEU A 42 -5.38 -10.32 -5.93
C LEU A 42 -5.15 -10.11 -7.43
N MET A 43 -6.20 -9.82 -8.21
CA MET A 43 -6.06 -9.51 -9.63
C MET A 43 -5.23 -8.26 -9.85
N LEU A 44 -5.51 -7.17 -9.13
CA LEU A 44 -4.77 -5.92 -9.20
C LEU A 44 -3.31 -6.13 -8.81
N GLY A 45 -3.06 -6.77 -7.65
CA GLY A 45 -1.72 -7.09 -7.19
C GLY A 45 -0.92 -7.92 -8.19
N ARG A 46 -1.54 -8.93 -8.82
CA ARG A 46 -0.89 -9.74 -9.87
C ARG A 46 -0.57 -8.94 -11.13
N ARG A 47 -1.43 -8.02 -11.54
CA ARG A 47 -1.17 -7.17 -12.73
C ARG A 47 -0.05 -6.17 -12.43
N ILE A 48 -0.11 -5.51 -11.28
CA ILE A 48 0.93 -4.58 -10.81
C ILE A 48 2.25 -5.32 -10.66
N GLY A 49 2.27 -6.46 -9.98
CA GLY A 49 3.47 -7.29 -9.82
C GLY A 49 4.09 -7.71 -11.15
N ARG A 50 3.27 -8.12 -12.14
CA ARG A 50 3.76 -8.43 -13.50
C ARG A 50 4.34 -7.21 -14.21
N LEU A 51 3.75 -6.04 -14.04
CA LEU A 51 4.29 -4.79 -14.58
C LEU A 51 5.64 -4.44 -13.95
N PHE A 52 5.73 -4.49 -12.62
CA PHE A 52 6.97 -4.23 -11.88
C PHE A 52 8.07 -5.24 -12.21
N TYR A 53 7.71 -6.51 -12.41
CA TYR A 53 8.65 -7.55 -12.85
C TYR A 53 9.28 -7.19 -14.21
N ARG A 54 8.52 -6.57 -15.12
CA ARG A 54 9.04 -6.13 -16.43
C ARG A 54 9.86 -4.86 -16.35
N ILE A 55 9.42 -3.88 -15.55
CA ILE A 55 10.08 -2.56 -15.46
C ILE A 55 11.39 -2.63 -14.66
N ASN A 56 11.41 -3.36 -13.53
CA ASN A 56 12.52 -3.34 -12.58
C ASN A 56 13.40 -4.59 -12.70
N GLN A 57 13.95 -4.83 -13.90
CA GLN A 57 14.77 -6.02 -14.17
C GLN A 57 15.95 -6.17 -13.20
N LYS A 58 16.58 -5.06 -12.78
CA LYS A 58 17.64 -5.07 -11.77
C LYS A 58 17.17 -5.68 -10.44
N ARG A 59 15.96 -5.31 -9.96
CA ARG A 59 15.41 -5.84 -8.71
C ARG A 59 15.01 -7.32 -8.85
N VAL A 60 14.53 -7.71 -10.02
CA VAL A 60 14.25 -9.11 -10.34
C VAL A 60 15.53 -9.95 -10.30
N ALA A 61 16.61 -9.48 -10.90
CA ALA A 61 17.89 -10.18 -10.90
C ALA A 61 18.44 -10.38 -9.48
N ILE A 62 18.42 -9.32 -8.65
CA ILE A 62 18.83 -9.40 -7.25
C ILE A 62 17.98 -10.42 -6.48
N ALA A 63 16.65 -10.37 -6.64
CA ALA A 63 15.76 -11.31 -5.97
C ALA A 63 16.04 -12.76 -6.41
N ARG A 64 16.34 -12.99 -7.69
CA ARG A 64 16.71 -14.31 -8.20
C ARG A 64 18.00 -14.84 -7.56
N VAL A 65 19.06 -14.03 -7.53
CA VAL A 65 20.33 -14.42 -6.89
C VAL A 65 20.12 -14.71 -5.40
N ASN A 66 19.34 -13.87 -4.70
CA ASN A 66 19.03 -14.11 -3.29
C ASN A 66 18.26 -15.42 -3.08
N LEU A 67 17.33 -15.77 -3.98
CA LEU A 67 16.62 -17.04 -3.91
C LEU A 67 17.57 -18.22 -4.17
N GLU A 68 18.46 -18.13 -5.15
CA GLU A 68 19.47 -19.17 -5.42
C GLU A 68 20.41 -19.38 -4.21
N TRP A 69 20.77 -18.30 -3.51
CA TRP A 69 21.64 -18.38 -2.33
C TRP A 69 20.94 -18.87 -1.07
N CYS A 70 19.71 -18.41 -0.83
CA CYS A 70 18.98 -18.74 0.39
C CYS A 70 18.22 -20.07 0.30
N PHE A 71 17.89 -20.51 -0.90
CA PHE A 71 17.03 -21.66 -1.18
C PHE A 71 17.61 -22.53 -2.31
N PRO A 72 18.88 -22.97 -2.22
CA PRO A 72 19.54 -23.73 -3.28
C PRO A 72 18.82 -25.06 -3.60
N GLU A 73 18.10 -25.64 -2.64
CA GLU A 73 17.30 -26.85 -2.81
C GLU A 73 15.97 -26.64 -3.57
N TYR A 74 15.54 -25.39 -3.77
CA TYR A 74 14.36 -25.05 -4.56
C TYR A 74 14.69 -24.82 -6.05
N THR A 75 15.94 -25.08 -6.46
CA THR A 75 16.35 -25.02 -7.85
C THR A 75 15.76 -26.22 -8.60
N ALA A 76 14.80 -25.97 -9.49
CA ALA A 76 14.29 -26.96 -10.45
C ALA A 76 15.31 -27.22 -11.56
#